data_AF-A0AAN3YS10-F1
#
_entry.id   AF-A0AAN3YS10-F1
#
_cell.length_a   1.000
_cell.length_b   1.000
_cell.length_c   1.000
_cell.angle_alpha   90.00
_cell.angle_beta   90.00
_cell.angle_gamma   90.00
#
_symmetry.space_group_name_H-M   'P 1'
#
loop_
_entity.id
_entity.type
_entity.pdbx_description
1 polymer ?
#
loop_
_entity_poly.entity_id
_entity_poly.type
_entity_poly.pdbx_seq_one_letter_code
_entity_poly.pdbx_strand_id
1 'polypeptide(L)'
;MSQCQVSGLLSLDEALEKLLEKPVAITDTLSIPLHKAAGYILSEHITSPLNVPPFDNSAMDGYGVRYTDLNTQSPLPIAGKAFAGVPFEGELPQGQCVRIMTGAMIPAGVDTVIMQEETQVTDNGILFPHPAKLGQNIRRIGEDIKQNDIVLAAGTKLSTAQLPLIASLGIANINVYRKLKVAVFSTGDELQTIGQPLKAGQIYDTNRFAVRLMLEKLDCDVLDLGVIPDLPEKLRETFKTADAQADLVISSGGVSVGEADYTKQILDEIGEIGFWKLAIKPGKPFAFGRLHNAWFCGLPGNPVSATVTFYQLVQPLIARLSGFSQWRAPQRFHAKTCSPLKKSVGRLDFQRGIASINENGEWQVTTSGHQGSHVYSSFSVANCFIVLERERGKVAAGETVTIELFNSLLKSE
;
A
#
# COMPACT_ATOMS: atom_id res chain seq x y z
N MET A 1 -38.57 -4.43 -28.65
CA MET A 1 -37.64 -3.57 -29.40
C MET A 1 -37.43 -2.32 -28.57
N SER A 2 -36.33 -2.15 -27.84
CA SER A 2 -35.00 -1.83 -28.36
C SER A 2 -33.92 -2.31 -27.38
N GLN A 3 -33.26 -3.43 -27.72
CA GLN A 3 -31.91 -3.73 -27.24
C GLN A 3 -30.96 -2.97 -28.16
N CYS A 4 -30.54 -1.77 -27.77
CA CYS A 4 -29.38 -1.13 -28.39
C CYS A 4 -28.12 -1.75 -27.81
N GLN A 5 -27.45 -2.57 -28.62
CA GLN A 5 -26.17 -3.21 -28.35
C GLN A 5 -25.09 -2.20 -27.91
N VAL A 6 -24.47 -2.44 -26.75
CA VAL A 6 -23.26 -1.74 -26.28
C VAL A 6 -22.00 -2.53 -26.71
N SER A 7 -21.91 -2.93 -27.98
CA SER A 7 -20.96 -3.95 -28.47
C SER A 7 -19.52 -3.47 -28.73
N GLY A 8 -19.00 -2.48 -27.98
CA GLY A 8 -17.63 -1.98 -28.24
C GLY A 8 -16.93 -1.25 -27.10
N LEU A 9 -17.42 -1.35 -25.85
CA LEU A 9 -16.75 -0.79 -24.69
C LEU A 9 -16.18 -1.90 -23.80
N LEU A 10 -14.92 -1.76 -23.41
CA LEU A 10 -14.24 -2.65 -22.46
C LEU A 10 -14.68 -2.30 -21.04
N SER A 11 -15.07 -3.28 -20.24
CA SER A 11 -15.31 -3.05 -18.80
C SER A 11 -14.00 -2.70 -18.08
N LEU A 12 -14.10 -2.14 -16.86
CA LEU A 12 -12.90 -1.84 -16.07
C LEU A 12 -12.14 -3.12 -15.70
N ASP A 13 -12.85 -4.19 -15.38
CA ASP A 13 -12.24 -5.47 -14.98
C ASP A 13 -11.50 -6.11 -16.15
N GLU A 14 -12.14 -6.20 -17.33
CA GLU A 14 -11.46 -6.71 -18.55
C GLU A 14 -10.25 -5.84 -18.95
N ALA A 15 -10.32 -4.52 -18.69
CA ALA A 15 -9.20 -3.62 -18.92
C ALA A 15 -8.05 -3.91 -17.95
N LEU A 16 -8.34 -4.10 -16.66
CA LEU A 16 -7.35 -4.44 -15.64
C LEU A 16 -6.68 -5.79 -15.91
N GLU A 17 -7.45 -6.81 -16.27
CA GLU A 17 -6.91 -8.12 -16.63
C GLU A 17 -5.89 -8.00 -17.76
N LYS A 18 -6.28 -7.36 -18.88
CA LYS A 18 -5.38 -7.13 -20.02
C LYS A 18 -4.18 -6.24 -19.68
N LEU A 19 -4.39 -5.23 -18.84
CA LEU A 19 -3.36 -4.29 -18.43
C LEU A 19 -2.24 -4.99 -17.64
N LEU A 20 -2.59 -5.96 -16.81
CA LEU A 20 -1.68 -6.60 -15.86
C LEU A 20 -1.10 -7.93 -16.37
N GLU A 21 -1.63 -8.47 -17.46
CA GLU A 21 -1.23 -9.76 -18.06
C GLU A 21 0.24 -9.78 -18.51
N LYS A 22 0.63 -8.83 -19.37
CA LYS A 22 1.97 -8.79 -19.98
C LYS A 22 3.05 -8.09 -19.13
N PRO A 23 2.77 -6.98 -18.42
CA PRO A 23 3.78 -6.31 -17.63
C PRO A 23 4.39 -7.20 -16.56
N VAL A 24 5.71 -7.18 -16.47
CA VAL A 24 6.51 -7.87 -15.45
C VAL A 24 7.22 -6.86 -14.56
N ALA A 25 7.52 -7.26 -13.34
CA ALA A 25 8.25 -6.41 -12.42
C ALA A 25 9.65 -6.10 -12.96
N ILE A 26 10.16 -4.91 -12.63
CA ILE A 26 11.57 -4.60 -12.79
C ILE A 26 12.44 -5.61 -12.03
N THR A 27 13.63 -5.86 -12.54
CA THR A 27 14.56 -6.86 -11.98
C THR A 27 15.79 -6.25 -11.32
N ASP A 28 16.08 -4.97 -11.57
CA ASP A 28 17.22 -4.28 -10.99
C ASP A 28 17.02 -4.10 -9.48
N THR A 29 18.03 -4.52 -8.70
CA THR A 29 18.00 -4.46 -7.23
C THR A 29 19.09 -3.54 -6.69
N LEU A 30 18.88 -3.10 -5.45
CA LEU A 30 19.80 -2.26 -4.67
C LEU A 30 19.95 -2.86 -3.28
N SER A 31 21.17 -2.87 -2.75
CA SER A 31 21.41 -3.13 -1.33
C SER A 31 21.45 -1.80 -0.58
N ILE A 32 20.53 -1.60 0.36
CA ILE A 32 20.40 -0.32 1.09
C ILE A 32 20.33 -0.53 2.61
N PRO A 33 20.76 0.47 3.41
CA PRO A 33 20.56 0.46 4.86
C PRO A 33 19.08 0.41 5.22
N LEU A 34 18.72 -0.38 6.24
CA LEU A 34 17.34 -0.62 6.65
C LEU A 34 16.57 0.68 6.95
N HIS A 35 17.21 1.67 7.58
CA HIS A 35 16.60 2.95 7.91
C HIS A 35 16.24 3.82 6.69
N LYS A 36 16.72 3.48 5.48
CA LYS A 36 16.38 4.14 4.21
C LYS A 36 15.40 3.34 3.36
N ALA A 37 14.93 2.19 3.85
CA ALA A 37 14.17 1.24 3.04
C ALA A 37 12.65 1.42 3.09
N ALA A 38 12.13 2.40 3.85
CA ALA A 38 10.71 2.71 3.83
C ALA A 38 10.26 3.07 2.40
N GLY A 39 9.13 2.52 1.96
CA GLY A 39 8.58 2.69 0.61
C GLY A 39 9.17 1.76 -0.45
N TYR A 40 10.33 1.13 -0.20
CA TYR A 40 10.91 0.14 -1.11
C TYR A 40 10.22 -1.22 -1.02
N ILE A 41 10.44 -2.06 -2.03
CA ILE A 41 9.86 -3.40 -2.13
C ILE A 41 11.00 -4.42 -2.07
N LEU A 42 10.89 -5.43 -1.21
CA LEU A 42 11.88 -6.50 -1.09
C LEU A 42 12.06 -7.24 -2.40
N SER A 43 13.30 -7.42 -2.84
CA SER A 43 13.60 -8.24 -4.02
C SER A 43 13.76 -9.72 -3.71
N GLU A 44 13.98 -10.06 -2.43
CA GLU A 44 14.17 -11.42 -1.94
C GLU A 44 13.45 -11.63 -0.60
N HIS A 45 13.32 -12.90 -0.20
CA HIS A 45 12.77 -13.25 1.11
C HIS A 45 13.70 -12.76 2.23
N ILE A 46 13.13 -12.26 3.32
CA ILE A 46 13.88 -12.09 4.57
C ILE A 46 13.75 -13.39 5.36
N THR A 47 14.88 -14.08 5.49
CA THR A 47 14.99 -15.30 6.30
C THR A 47 15.60 -14.96 7.66
N SER A 48 15.04 -15.48 8.74
CA SER A 48 15.54 -15.19 10.08
C SER A 48 16.91 -15.83 10.34
N PRO A 49 17.94 -15.06 10.75
CA PRO A 49 19.23 -15.63 11.11
C PRO A 49 19.24 -16.25 12.51
N LEU A 50 18.17 -16.04 13.31
CA LEU A 50 18.09 -16.41 14.72
C LEU A 50 16.66 -16.81 15.11
N ASN A 51 16.52 -17.43 16.29
CA ASN A 51 15.23 -17.65 16.91
C ASN A 51 14.75 -16.37 17.61
N VAL A 52 13.46 -16.06 17.56
CA VAL A 52 12.82 -15.00 18.34
C VAL A 52 11.78 -15.64 19.25
N PRO A 53 11.94 -15.56 20.58
CA PRO A 53 13.13 -15.07 21.30
C PRO A 53 14.36 -15.99 21.09
N PRO A 54 15.60 -15.49 21.29
CA PRO A 54 16.84 -16.25 21.05
C PRO A 54 17.18 -17.25 22.17
N PHE A 55 16.44 -17.20 23.28
CA PHE A 55 16.54 -18.10 24.41
C PHE A 55 15.19 -18.14 25.16
N ASP A 56 14.99 -19.16 25.98
CA ASP A 56 13.86 -19.21 26.90
C ASP A 56 13.93 -18.01 27.85
N ASN A 57 12.85 -17.23 27.97
CA ASN A 57 12.80 -16.05 28.83
C ASN A 57 11.51 -15.94 29.64
N SER A 58 11.56 -15.18 30.72
CA SER A 58 10.40 -14.95 31.58
C SER A 58 9.34 -14.08 30.90
N ALA A 59 8.09 -14.52 30.93
CA ALA A 59 6.94 -13.73 30.45
C ALA A 59 6.47 -12.67 31.45
N MET A 60 6.86 -12.78 32.72
CA MET A 60 6.36 -11.97 33.84
C MET A 60 7.48 -11.59 34.82
N ASP A 61 7.23 -10.57 35.64
CA ASP A 61 8.06 -10.28 36.80
C ASP A 61 7.66 -11.20 37.96
N GLY A 62 8.62 -11.92 38.52
CA GLY A 62 8.29 -12.99 39.45
C GLY A 62 9.50 -13.73 40.00
N TYR A 63 9.32 -15.03 40.19
CA TYR A 63 10.36 -15.94 40.68
C TYR A 63 10.43 -17.18 39.79
N GLY A 64 11.62 -17.43 39.26
CA GLY A 64 11.97 -18.67 38.59
C GLY A 64 12.24 -19.76 39.61
N VAL A 65 11.61 -20.91 39.42
CA VAL A 65 11.70 -22.07 40.32
C VAL A 65 11.91 -23.35 39.51
N ARG A 66 12.38 -24.39 40.19
CA ARG A 66 12.22 -25.77 39.75
C ARG A 66 10.85 -26.24 40.22
N TYR A 67 9.99 -26.72 39.32
CA TYR A 67 8.60 -27.07 39.65
C TYR A 67 8.50 -28.09 40.79
N THR A 68 9.43 -29.04 40.83
CA THR A 68 9.49 -30.09 41.86
C THR A 68 9.84 -29.57 43.26
N ASP A 69 10.39 -28.36 43.36
CA ASP A 69 10.79 -27.75 44.64
C ASP A 69 9.65 -26.91 45.25
N LEU A 70 8.55 -26.70 44.50
CA LEU A 70 7.40 -25.96 44.99
C LEU A 70 6.72 -26.68 46.16
N ASN A 71 6.59 -25.96 47.27
CA ASN A 71 5.87 -26.40 48.46
C ASN A 71 5.04 -25.23 49.00
N THR A 72 3.72 -25.43 49.15
CA THR A 72 2.79 -24.39 49.61
C THR A 72 2.96 -24.01 51.08
N GLN A 73 3.73 -24.80 51.85
CA GLN A 73 3.92 -24.62 53.29
C GLN A 73 5.33 -24.14 53.66
N SER A 74 6.28 -24.09 52.71
CA SER A 74 7.67 -23.77 53.02
C SER A 74 8.22 -22.74 52.01
N PRO A 75 8.75 -21.60 52.49
CA PRO A 75 9.33 -20.61 51.60
C PRO A 75 10.64 -21.10 50.99
N LEU A 76 10.91 -20.70 49.75
CA LEU A 76 12.19 -20.94 49.06
C LEU A 76 13.10 -19.71 49.21
N PRO A 77 14.34 -19.86 49.70
CA PRO A 77 15.32 -18.78 49.72
C PRO A 77 15.60 -18.25 48.30
N ILE A 78 15.96 -16.97 48.20
CA ILE A 78 16.35 -16.36 46.92
C ILE A 78 17.84 -16.60 46.68
N ALA A 79 18.18 -17.39 45.66
CA ALA A 79 19.55 -17.69 45.25
C ALA A 79 20.24 -16.51 44.58
N GLY A 80 19.47 -15.63 43.94
CA GLY A 80 19.97 -14.48 43.21
C GLY A 80 18.89 -13.82 42.36
N LYS A 81 19.33 -13.02 41.38
CA LYS A 81 18.47 -12.25 40.50
C LYS A 81 18.85 -12.46 39.04
N ALA A 82 17.86 -12.50 38.15
CA ALA A 82 18.03 -12.49 36.70
C ALA A 82 17.25 -11.31 36.11
N PHE A 83 17.93 -10.47 35.33
CA PHE A 83 17.35 -9.32 34.65
C PHE A 83 17.54 -9.43 33.14
N ALA A 84 16.76 -8.68 32.37
CA ALA A 84 17.02 -8.55 30.93
C ALA A 84 18.44 -8.00 30.70
N GLY A 85 19.23 -8.72 29.90
CA GLY A 85 20.64 -8.37 29.63
C GLY A 85 21.64 -8.72 30.73
N VAL A 86 21.19 -9.13 31.93
CA VAL A 86 22.05 -9.57 33.04
C VAL A 86 21.54 -10.91 33.56
N PRO A 87 22.00 -12.02 32.96
CA PRO A 87 21.55 -13.36 33.34
C PRO A 87 22.04 -13.74 34.74
N PHE A 88 21.33 -14.66 35.39
CA PHE A 88 21.86 -15.33 36.58
C PHE A 88 23.00 -16.27 36.16
N GLU A 89 24.14 -16.17 36.83
CA GLU A 89 25.29 -17.04 36.59
C GLU A 89 25.18 -18.34 37.41
N GLY A 90 25.41 -19.47 36.76
CA GLY A 90 25.32 -20.80 37.38
C GLY A 90 23.94 -21.46 37.24
N GLU A 91 23.75 -22.56 37.97
CA GLU A 91 22.49 -23.29 38.04
C GLU A 91 21.73 -22.92 39.32
N LEU A 92 20.40 -22.91 39.24
CA LEU A 92 19.53 -22.77 40.41
C LEU A 92 19.83 -23.88 41.44
N PRO A 93 20.30 -23.55 42.66
CA PRO A 93 20.47 -24.53 43.71
C PRO A 93 19.13 -25.18 44.10
N GLN A 94 19.15 -26.46 44.42
CA GLN A 94 17.95 -27.19 44.82
C GLN A 94 17.29 -26.55 46.05
N GLY A 95 15.96 -26.41 46.02
CA GLY A 95 15.18 -25.81 47.10
C GLY A 95 15.31 -24.29 47.21
N GLN A 96 15.75 -23.61 46.15
CA GLN A 96 15.82 -22.15 46.09
C GLN A 96 15.01 -21.60 44.91
N CYS A 97 14.83 -20.28 44.87
CA CYS A 97 14.24 -19.57 43.75
C CYS A 97 15.15 -18.43 43.26
N VAL A 98 14.98 -18.00 42.01
CA VAL A 98 15.65 -16.80 41.48
C VAL A 98 14.62 -15.72 41.26
N ARG A 99 14.86 -14.52 41.78
CA ARG A 99 14.06 -13.35 41.42
C ARG A 99 14.29 -13.04 39.94
N ILE A 100 13.25 -13.10 39.12
CA ILE A 100 13.37 -12.95 37.67
C ILE A 100 12.44 -11.86 37.16
N MET A 101 12.93 -11.03 36.25
CA MET A 101 12.12 -10.01 35.58
C MET A 101 11.73 -10.44 34.17
N THR A 102 10.69 -9.81 33.64
CA THR A 102 10.18 -10.03 32.28
C THR A 102 11.30 -9.86 31.25
N GLY A 103 11.41 -10.79 30.31
CA GLY A 103 12.44 -10.83 29.27
C GLY A 103 13.81 -11.31 29.75
N ALA A 104 14.03 -11.55 31.04
CA ALA A 104 15.26 -12.17 31.53
C ALA A 104 15.36 -13.62 31.06
N MET A 105 16.58 -14.05 30.69
CA MET A 105 16.87 -15.43 30.31
C MET A 105 16.54 -16.38 31.48
N ILE A 106 15.87 -17.49 31.19
CA ILE A 106 15.58 -18.52 32.17
C ILE A 106 16.90 -19.18 32.62
N PRO A 107 17.25 -19.11 33.92
CA PRO A 107 18.46 -19.75 34.45
C PRO A 107 18.42 -21.28 34.29
N ALA A 108 19.60 -21.90 34.23
CA ALA A 108 19.68 -23.36 34.27
C ALA A 108 19.02 -23.90 35.55
N GLY A 109 18.22 -24.96 35.43
CA GLY A 109 17.48 -25.55 36.55
C GLY A 109 16.13 -24.88 36.87
N VAL A 110 15.81 -23.73 36.26
CA VAL A 110 14.46 -23.14 36.31
C VAL A 110 13.62 -23.72 35.17
N ASP A 111 12.43 -24.23 35.50
CA ASP A 111 11.48 -24.79 34.53
C ASP A 111 10.10 -24.12 34.60
N THR A 112 9.88 -23.21 35.55
CA THR A 112 8.59 -22.57 35.82
C THR A 112 8.81 -21.15 36.39
N VAL A 113 7.99 -20.18 36.01
CA VAL A 113 7.99 -18.83 36.60
C VAL A 113 6.65 -18.51 37.25
N ILE A 114 6.67 -18.04 38.51
CA ILE A 114 5.48 -17.58 39.24
C ILE A 114 5.51 -16.06 39.36
N MET A 115 4.41 -15.40 38.99
CA MET A 115 4.33 -13.94 39.09
C MET A 115 4.38 -13.47 40.54
N GLN A 116 5.04 -12.35 40.81
CA GLN A 116 5.23 -11.86 42.18
C GLN A 116 3.90 -11.62 42.92
N GLU A 117 2.84 -11.25 42.19
CA GLU A 117 1.49 -11.02 42.70
C GLU A 117 0.86 -12.29 43.29
N GLU A 118 1.35 -13.46 42.88
CA GLU A 118 0.91 -14.78 43.37
C GLU A 118 1.85 -15.34 44.47
N THR A 119 2.74 -14.51 45.02
CA THR A 119 3.70 -14.93 46.04
C THR A 119 3.59 -14.11 47.32
N GLN A 120 4.12 -14.64 48.42
CA GLN A 120 4.26 -13.91 49.68
C GLN A 120 5.73 -13.85 50.08
N VAL A 121 6.22 -12.63 50.34
CA VAL A 121 7.58 -12.42 50.85
C VAL A 121 7.59 -12.69 52.35
N THR A 122 8.56 -13.50 52.80
CA THR A 122 8.77 -13.83 54.21
C THR A 122 10.23 -13.58 54.59
N ASP A 123 10.55 -13.59 55.89
CA ASP A 123 11.92 -13.41 56.38
C ASP A 123 12.87 -14.52 55.89
N ASN A 124 12.36 -15.72 55.59
CA ASN A 124 13.13 -16.90 55.18
C ASN A 124 13.15 -17.12 53.65
N GLY A 125 12.50 -16.27 52.87
CA GLY A 125 12.39 -16.41 51.42
C GLY A 125 10.97 -16.19 50.91
N ILE A 126 10.64 -16.80 49.77
CA ILE A 126 9.39 -16.59 49.04
C ILE A 126 8.48 -17.79 49.19
N LEU A 127 7.26 -17.54 49.65
CA LEU A 127 6.20 -18.53 49.72
C LEU A 127 5.33 -18.48 48.46
N PHE A 128 4.97 -19.66 47.95
CA PHE A 128 4.13 -19.85 46.78
C PHE A 128 2.80 -20.50 47.18
N PRO A 129 1.81 -19.72 47.66
CA PRO A 129 0.58 -20.26 48.23
C PRO A 129 -0.40 -20.83 47.19
N HIS A 130 -0.22 -20.49 45.92
CA HIS A 130 -1.12 -20.87 44.83
C HIS A 130 -0.56 -22.03 43.99
N PRO A 131 -1.41 -22.94 43.47
CA PRO A 131 -0.96 -23.99 42.55
C PRO A 131 -0.36 -23.41 41.27
N ALA A 132 0.75 -23.99 40.81
CA ALA A 132 1.40 -23.64 39.55
C ALA A 132 1.30 -24.77 38.52
N LYS A 133 1.46 -24.43 37.24
CA LYS A 133 1.65 -25.38 36.14
C LYS A 133 3.11 -25.41 35.71
N LEU A 134 3.65 -26.61 35.49
CA LEU A 134 4.98 -26.80 34.93
C LEU A 134 5.13 -26.02 33.61
N GLY A 135 6.20 -25.23 33.48
CA GLY A 135 6.47 -24.46 32.26
C GLY A 135 5.69 -23.15 32.13
N GLN A 136 4.85 -22.77 33.09
CA GLN A 136 4.08 -21.54 32.98
C GLN A 136 4.98 -20.29 32.99
N ASN A 137 4.52 -19.25 32.30
CA ASN A 137 5.19 -17.96 32.20
C ASN A 137 6.63 -18.02 31.64
N ILE A 138 6.96 -19.05 30.86
CA ILE A 138 8.19 -19.13 30.08
C ILE A 138 7.86 -19.00 28.60
N ARG A 139 8.44 -18.00 27.96
CA ARG A 139 8.47 -17.87 26.50
C ARG A 139 9.60 -18.72 25.96
N ARG A 140 9.31 -19.66 25.07
CA ARG A 140 10.31 -20.61 24.56
C ARG A 140 11.11 -20.02 23.41
N ILE A 141 12.35 -20.47 23.28
CA ILE A 141 13.21 -20.14 22.15
C ILE A 141 12.48 -20.39 20.82
N GLY A 142 12.43 -19.36 19.98
CA GLY A 142 11.82 -19.43 18.65
C GLY A 142 10.31 -19.68 18.65
N GLU A 143 9.60 -19.36 19.73
CA GLU A 143 8.14 -19.50 19.77
C GLU A 143 7.42 -18.56 18.79
N ASP A 144 8.01 -17.40 18.48
CA ASP A 144 7.47 -16.43 17.52
C ASP A 144 8.06 -16.67 16.12
N ILE A 145 9.39 -16.71 16.01
CA ILE A 145 10.10 -16.93 14.73
C ILE A 145 11.22 -17.93 14.95
N LYS A 146 11.29 -18.97 14.12
CA LYS A 146 12.43 -19.89 14.16
C LYS A 146 13.53 -19.42 13.23
N GLN A 147 14.76 -19.78 13.60
CA GLN A 147 15.90 -19.64 12.71
C GLN A 147 15.62 -20.35 11.38
N ASN A 148 15.95 -19.68 10.29
CA ASN A 148 15.70 -20.07 8.90
C ASN A 148 14.24 -19.97 8.41
N ASP A 149 13.30 -19.49 9.23
CA ASP A 149 11.95 -19.17 8.74
C ASP A 149 11.97 -17.97 7.79
N ILE A 150 11.09 -17.99 6.78
CA ILE A 150 10.81 -16.81 5.96
C ILE A 150 9.91 -15.89 6.77
N VAL A 151 10.46 -14.74 7.19
CA VAL A 151 9.77 -13.73 8.00
C VAL A 151 8.98 -12.78 7.11
N LEU A 152 9.56 -12.37 5.98
CA LEU A 152 8.90 -11.54 4.98
C LEU A 152 9.17 -12.09 3.59
N ALA A 153 8.15 -12.03 2.73
CA ALA A 153 8.26 -12.52 1.36
C ALA A 153 8.91 -11.49 0.44
N ALA A 154 9.57 -11.96 -0.63
CA ALA A 154 9.90 -11.11 -1.76
C ALA A 154 8.62 -10.44 -2.31
N GLY A 155 8.72 -9.18 -2.72
CA GLY A 155 7.60 -8.36 -3.18
C GLY A 155 6.80 -7.67 -2.07
N THR A 156 7.18 -7.82 -0.80
CA THR A 156 6.59 -7.03 0.30
C THR A 156 7.08 -5.58 0.24
N LYS A 157 6.14 -4.62 0.22
CA LYS A 157 6.44 -3.18 0.37
C LYS A 157 6.72 -2.87 1.84
N LEU A 158 7.83 -2.20 2.09
CA LEU A 158 8.35 -1.96 3.43
C LEU A 158 7.78 -0.68 4.04
N SER A 159 7.24 -0.82 5.24
CA SER A 159 6.71 0.27 6.05
C SER A 159 7.18 0.17 7.50
N THR A 160 6.66 1.03 8.37
CA THR A 160 6.87 0.96 9.82
C THR A 160 6.40 -0.36 10.43
N ALA A 161 5.53 -1.12 9.77
CA ALA A 161 5.13 -2.45 10.24
C ALA A 161 6.19 -3.53 9.99
N GLN A 162 6.96 -3.45 8.90
CA GLN A 162 7.93 -4.47 8.51
C GLN A 162 9.36 -4.15 8.97
N LEU A 163 9.76 -2.88 8.92
CA LEU A 163 11.15 -2.52 9.16
C LEU A 163 11.64 -2.85 10.60
N PRO A 164 10.87 -2.58 11.68
CA PRO A 164 11.29 -2.97 13.03
C PRO A 164 11.40 -4.49 13.21
N LEU A 165 10.57 -5.26 12.50
CA LEU A 165 10.65 -6.71 12.50
C LEU A 165 11.96 -7.18 11.84
N ILE A 166 12.38 -6.59 10.72
CA ILE A 166 13.68 -6.90 10.12
C ILE A 166 14.84 -6.47 11.06
N ALA A 167 14.69 -5.31 11.73
CA ALA A 167 15.69 -4.81 12.66
C ALA A 167 15.89 -5.71 13.88
N SER A 168 14.81 -6.31 14.41
CA SER A 168 14.89 -7.23 15.56
C SER A 168 15.67 -8.50 15.25
N LEU A 169 15.82 -8.85 13.97
CA LEU A 169 16.65 -9.94 13.49
C LEU A 169 18.14 -9.58 13.36
N GLY A 170 18.51 -8.33 13.66
CA GLY A 170 19.89 -7.82 13.52
C GLY A 170 20.31 -7.51 12.08
N ILE A 171 19.36 -7.44 11.14
CA ILE A 171 19.65 -7.19 9.72
C ILE A 171 19.78 -5.68 9.47
N ALA A 172 20.99 -5.23 9.11
CA ALA A 172 21.28 -3.80 8.92
C ALA A 172 21.08 -3.29 7.48
N ASN A 173 21.25 -4.17 6.48
CA ASN A 173 21.08 -3.87 5.06
C ASN A 173 20.19 -4.93 4.42
N ILE A 174 19.42 -4.53 3.41
CA ILE A 174 18.50 -5.43 2.70
C ILE A 174 18.53 -5.15 1.20
N ASN A 175 18.21 -6.17 0.42
CA ASN A 175 18.07 -6.05 -1.03
C ASN A 175 16.62 -5.76 -1.40
N VAL A 176 16.45 -4.69 -2.18
CA VAL A 176 15.16 -4.19 -2.63
C VAL A 176 15.20 -3.94 -4.14
N TYR A 177 14.04 -3.95 -4.80
CA TYR A 177 13.96 -3.42 -6.15
C TYR A 177 14.26 -1.91 -6.14
N ARG A 178 14.92 -1.41 -7.18
CA ARG A 178 15.05 0.05 -7.36
C ARG A 178 13.66 0.69 -7.49
N LYS A 179 13.58 2.02 -7.33
CA LYS A 179 12.34 2.75 -7.63
C LYS A 179 11.99 2.61 -9.12
N LEU A 180 10.71 2.46 -9.41
CA LEU A 180 10.18 2.45 -10.77
C LEU A 180 10.38 3.83 -11.37
N LYS A 181 11.04 3.92 -12.53
CA LYS A 181 11.27 5.18 -13.23
C LYS A 181 10.07 5.48 -14.12
N VAL A 182 9.45 6.63 -13.93
CA VAL A 182 8.25 7.01 -14.66
C VAL A 182 8.46 8.37 -15.31
N ALA A 183 8.47 8.40 -16.64
CA ALA A 183 8.47 9.64 -17.40
C ALA A 183 7.03 10.15 -17.54
N VAL A 184 6.82 11.45 -17.31
CA VAL A 184 5.51 12.09 -17.47
C VAL A 184 5.64 13.37 -18.28
N PHE A 185 4.72 13.57 -19.22
CA PHE A 185 4.60 14.80 -19.99
C PHE A 185 3.15 15.06 -20.37
N SER A 186 2.87 16.28 -20.85
CA SER A 186 1.61 16.66 -21.47
C SER A 186 1.89 17.24 -22.86
N THR A 187 0.90 17.24 -23.74
CA THR A 187 0.95 17.90 -25.05
C THR A 187 -0.38 18.59 -25.31
N GLY A 188 -0.32 19.70 -26.04
CA GLY A 188 -1.46 20.56 -26.32
C GLY A 188 -1.03 22.02 -26.36
N ASP A 189 -1.24 22.70 -27.50
CA ASP A 189 -0.96 24.13 -27.63
C ASP A 189 -1.84 25.01 -26.72
N GLU A 190 -2.95 24.45 -26.21
CA GLU A 190 -3.79 25.09 -25.19
C GLU A 190 -3.12 25.09 -23.80
N LEU A 191 -2.10 24.27 -23.56
CA LEU A 191 -1.52 24.11 -22.23
C LEU A 191 -0.47 25.18 -21.93
N GLN A 192 -0.55 25.73 -20.73
CA GLN A 192 0.44 26.65 -20.17
C GLN A 192 1.03 26.11 -18.87
N THR A 193 2.31 26.36 -18.66
CA THR A 193 3.00 25.99 -17.42
C THR A 193 2.49 26.81 -16.25
N ILE A 194 2.28 26.16 -15.10
CA ILE A 194 1.83 26.82 -13.86
C ILE A 194 2.83 27.93 -13.48
N GLY A 195 2.31 29.12 -13.15
CA GLY A 195 3.10 30.30 -12.80
C GLY A 195 3.43 31.23 -13.97
N GLN A 196 3.13 30.82 -15.21
CA GLN A 196 3.25 31.69 -16.40
C GLN A 196 1.91 32.33 -16.78
N PRO A 197 1.87 33.55 -17.33
CA PRO A 197 0.61 34.16 -17.74
C PRO A 197 -0.07 33.36 -18.86
N LEU A 198 -1.40 33.20 -18.76
CA LEU A 198 -2.22 32.58 -19.82
C LEU A 198 -2.31 33.51 -21.02
N LYS A 199 -2.09 32.97 -22.22
CA LYS A 199 -2.49 33.62 -23.47
C LYS A 199 -3.95 33.29 -23.78
N ALA A 200 -4.53 33.99 -24.76
CA ALA A 200 -5.88 33.71 -25.23
C ALA A 200 -6.01 32.24 -25.68
N GLY A 201 -7.03 31.55 -25.18
CA GLY A 201 -7.29 30.13 -25.48
C GLY A 201 -6.48 29.13 -24.66
N GLN A 202 -5.59 29.59 -23.76
CA GLN A 202 -4.79 28.69 -22.93
C GLN A 202 -5.42 28.38 -21.57
N ILE A 203 -5.09 27.20 -21.05
CA ILE A 203 -5.40 26.72 -19.70
C ILE A 203 -4.12 26.20 -19.04
N TYR A 204 -4.09 26.15 -17.71
CA TYR A 204 -2.94 25.58 -17.00
C TYR A 204 -2.93 24.05 -17.08
N ASP A 205 -1.74 23.48 -17.26
CA ASP A 205 -1.53 22.03 -17.20
C ASP A 205 -1.65 21.50 -15.77
N THR A 206 -2.85 21.00 -15.45
CA THR A 206 -3.18 20.46 -14.12
C THR A 206 -3.06 18.94 -14.04
N ASN A 207 -3.20 18.24 -15.17
CA ASN A 207 -3.16 16.78 -15.17
C ASN A 207 -1.75 16.28 -14.88
N ARG A 208 -0.72 16.86 -15.52
CA ARG A 208 0.67 16.46 -15.28
C ARG A 208 1.04 16.70 -13.83
N PHE A 209 0.61 17.84 -13.28
CA PHE A 209 0.79 18.17 -11.87
C PHE A 209 0.15 17.12 -10.94
N ALA A 210 -1.11 16.76 -11.17
CA ALA A 210 -1.79 15.74 -10.37
C ALA A 210 -1.15 14.35 -10.49
N VAL A 211 -0.78 13.93 -11.71
CA VAL A 211 -0.12 12.64 -11.96
C VAL A 211 1.22 12.58 -11.26
N ARG A 212 2.05 13.62 -11.37
CA ARG A 212 3.33 13.70 -10.69
C ARG A 212 3.20 13.51 -9.17
N LEU A 213 2.27 14.21 -8.53
CA LEU A 213 2.04 14.07 -7.09
C LEU A 213 1.62 12.65 -6.70
N MET A 214 0.79 11.99 -7.51
CA MET A 214 0.41 10.60 -7.26
C MET A 214 1.58 9.64 -7.48
N LEU A 215 2.44 9.87 -8.48
CA LEU A 215 3.65 9.08 -8.71
C LEU A 215 4.65 9.20 -7.55
N GLU A 216 4.87 10.42 -7.05
CA GLU A 216 5.73 10.67 -5.90
C GLU A 216 5.21 9.93 -4.66
N LYS A 217 3.90 9.98 -4.39
CA LYS A 217 3.25 9.21 -3.30
C LYS A 217 3.29 7.69 -3.50
N LEU A 218 3.48 7.22 -4.74
CA LEU A 218 3.68 5.81 -5.07
C LEU A 218 5.16 5.39 -5.01
N ASP A 219 6.06 6.27 -4.53
CA ASP A 219 7.50 6.05 -4.42
C ASP A 219 8.21 5.84 -5.77
N CYS A 220 7.66 6.38 -6.87
CA CYS A 220 8.30 6.35 -8.18
C CYS A 220 9.44 7.38 -8.28
N ASP A 221 10.42 7.10 -9.15
CA ASP A 221 11.41 8.08 -9.59
C ASP A 221 10.88 8.79 -10.85
N VAL A 222 10.51 10.07 -10.71
CA VAL A 222 9.70 10.78 -11.71
C VAL A 222 10.57 11.64 -12.62
N LEU A 223 10.55 11.35 -13.92
CA LEU A 223 11.13 12.18 -14.97
C LEU A 223 10.03 13.06 -15.60
N ASP A 224 9.91 14.30 -15.12
CA ASP A 224 8.95 15.28 -15.62
C ASP A 224 9.52 16.02 -16.84
N LEU A 225 9.00 15.74 -18.03
CA LEU A 225 9.47 16.32 -19.30
C LEU A 225 8.69 17.59 -19.69
N GLY A 226 7.73 18.03 -18.87
CA GLY A 226 7.03 19.29 -19.08
C GLY A 226 5.87 19.23 -20.08
N VAL A 227 5.50 20.42 -20.58
CA VAL A 227 4.50 20.60 -21.63
C VAL A 227 5.22 20.59 -22.97
N ILE A 228 4.88 19.63 -23.83
CA ILE A 228 5.45 19.48 -25.16
C ILE A 228 4.57 20.22 -26.17
N PRO A 229 5.13 21.03 -27.07
CA PRO A 229 4.38 21.64 -28.16
C PRO A 229 3.82 20.59 -29.12
N ASP A 230 2.70 20.87 -29.79
CA ASP A 230 2.08 19.97 -30.79
C ASP A 230 2.85 19.98 -32.12
N LEU A 231 4.14 19.69 -32.06
CA LEU A 231 5.04 19.56 -33.20
C LEU A 231 5.53 18.11 -33.30
N PRO A 232 5.32 17.42 -34.45
CA PRO A 232 5.65 16.00 -34.58
C PRO A 232 7.08 15.65 -34.19
N GLU A 233 8.06 16.46 -34.61
CA GLU A 233 9.47 16.24 -34.30
C GLU A 233 9.77 16.36 -32.80
N LYS A 234 9.13 17.33 -32.11
CA LYS A 234 9.29 17.49 -30.66
C LYS A 234 8.66 16.36 -29.88
N LEU A 235 7.50 15.88 -30.32
CA LEU A 235 6.87 14.70 -29.73
C LEU A 235 7.73 13.45 -29.93
N ARG A 236 8.27 13.21 -31.13
CA ARG A 236 9.19 12.09 -31.40
C ARG A 236 10.44 12.14 -30.51
N GLU A 237 11.07 13.30 -30.39
CA GLU A 237 12.23 13.50 -29.52
C GLU A 237 11.90 13.20 -28.04
N THR A 238 10.76 13.69 -27.56
CA THR A 238 10.28 13.44 -26.19
C THR A 238 10.04 11.95 -25.95
N PHE A 239 9.32 11.27 -26.85
CA PHE A 239 9.05 9.84 -26.71
C PHE A 239 10.34 9.01 -26.69
N LYS A 240 11.29 9.31 -27.59
CA LYS A 240 12.60 8.66 -27.61
C LYS A 240 13.36 8.86 -26.30
N THR A 241 13.33 10.08 -25.76
CA THR A 241 13.98 10.44 -24.49
C THR A 241 13.32 9.72 -23.31
N ALA A 242 11.98 9.69 -23.27
CA ALA A 242 11.20 9.05 -22.23
C ALA A 242 11.39 7.53 -22.22
N ASP A 243 11.29 6.89 -23.39
CA ASP A 243 11.48 5.45 -23.56
C ASP A 243 12.89 4.99 -23.14
N ALA A 244 13.92 5.78 -23.45
CA ALA A 244 15.30 5.43 -23.09
C ALA A 244 15.61 5.57 -21.58
N GLN A 245 14.80 6.30 -20.82
CA GLN A 245 15.11 6.68 -19.43
C GLN A 245 14.11 6.19 -18.39
N ALA A 246 12.95 5.66 -18.80
CA ALA A 246 11.89 5.24 -17.90
C ALA A 246 11.44 3.79 -18.17
N ASP A 247 10.86 3.16 -17.16
CA ASP A 247 10.18 1.87 -17.28
C ASP A 247 8.72 2.05 -17.73
N LEU A 248 8.15 3.21 -17.42
CA LEU A 248 6.78 3.61 -17.75
C LEU A 248 6.76 5.06 -18.23
N VAL A 249 6.08 5.30 -19.35
CA VAL A 249 5.86 6.64 -19.92
C VAL A 249 4.38 6.97 -19.83
N ILE A 250 4.05 8.12 -19.26
CA ILE A 250 2.68 8.61 -19.09
C ILE A 250 2.50 9.92 -19.84
N SER A 251 1.57 9.94 -20.79
CA SER A 251 1.01 11.19 -21.29
C SER A 251 -0.19 11.57 -20.44
N SER A 252 -0.14 12.70 -19.72
CA SER A 252 -1.21 13.15 -18.82
C SER A 252 -2.37 13.85 -19.54
N GLY A 253 -2.25 14.03 -20.86
CA GLY A 253 -3.25 14.63 -21.75
C GLY A 253 -2.82 14.47 -23.21
N GLY A 254 -3.62 14.97 -24.15
CA GLY A 254 -3.22 15.03 -25.57
C GLY A 254 -3.20 13.71 -26.35
N VAL A 255 -3.61 12.58 -25.75
CA VAL A 255 -3.77 11.30 -26.46
C VAL A 255 -5.26 11.08 -26.75
N SER A 256 -5.71 11.52 -27.91
CA SER A 256 -7.10 11.47 -28.35
C SER A 256 -7.26 10.66 -29.65
N VAL A 257 -8.51 10.52 -30.08
CA VAL A 257 -8.91 9.90 -31.37
C VAL A 257 -9.39 10.95 -32.37
N GLY A 258 -8.95 12.20 -32.20
CA GLY A 258 -9.33 13.33 -33.06
C GLY A 258 -8.59 13.34 -34.39
N GLU A 259 -9.12 14.07 -35.37
CA GLU A 259 -8.63 14.11 -36.76
C GLU A 259 -7.23 14.74 -36.94
N ALA A 260 -6.65 15.36 -35.90
CA ALA A 260 -5.37 16.08 -35.97
C ALA A 260 -4.28 15.51 -35.02
N ASP A 261 -4.40 14.25 -34.57
CA ASP A 261 -3.56 13.74 -33.49
C ASP A 261 -2.26 13.08 -33.98
N TYR A 262 -1.22 13.88 -34.17
CA TYR A 262 0.14 13.41 -34.47
C TYR A 262 0.65 12.41 -33.42
N THR A 263 0.16 12.50 -32.18
CA THR A 263 0.52 11.58 -31.09
C THR A 263 0.18 10.14 -31.45
N LYS A 264 -0.99 9.89 -32.04
CA LYS A 264 -1.39 8.54 -32.44
C LYS A 264 -0.48 8.00 -33.54
N GLN A 265 -0.21 8.80 -34.57
CA GLN A 265 0.67 8.40 -35.67
C GLN A 265 2.07 8.06 -35.16
N ILE A 266 2.63 8.89 -34.28
CA ILE A 266 3.93 8.65 -33.67
C ILE A 266 3.90 7.39 -32.81
N LEU A 267 2.87 7.19 -31.99
CA LEU A 267 2.72 5.98 -31.16
C LEU A 267 2.62 4.70 -32.00
N ASP A 268 1.93 4.74 -33.15
CA ASP A 268 1.84 3.62 -34.09
C ASP A 268 3.21 3.34 -34.78
N GLU A 269 4.09 4.34 -34.90
CA GLU A 269 5.46 4.20 -35.44
C GLU A 269 6.45 3.61 -34.42
N ILE A 270 6.32 3.97 -33.13
CA ILE A 270 7.35 3.69 -32.11
C ILE A 270 7.00 2.56 -31.14
N GLY A 271 5.80 1.98 -31.24
CA GLY A 271 5.35 0.95 -30.31
C GLY A 271 4.07 0.23 -30.72
N GLU A 272 3.68 -0.72 -29.88
CA GLU A 272 2.43 -1.48 -30.01
C GLU A 272 1.41 -0.93 -29.02
N ILE A 273 0.64 0.09 -29.44
CA ILE A 273 -0.29 0.81 -28.56
C ILE A 273 -1.74 0.51 -28.89
N GLY A 274 -2.47 -0.01 -27.89
CA GLY A 274 -3.90 -0.22 -27.94
C GLY A 274 -4.68 1.00 -27.46
N PHE A 275 -5.64 1.47 -28.25
CA PHE A 275 -6.54 2.57 -27.89
C PHE A 275 -7.89 2.02 -27.40
N TRP A 276 -8.08 2.01 -26.08
CA TRP A 276 -9.24 1.41 -25.44
C TRP A 276 -10.36 2.43 -25.25
N LYS A 277 -11.61 1.94 -25.33
CA LYS A 277 -12.81 2.68 -24.96
C LYS A 277 -13.45 1.98 -23.77
N LEU A 278 -13.23 2.52 -22.59
CA LEU A 278 -13.67 1.97 -21.31
C LEU A 278 -15.12 2.31 -21.01
N ALA A 279 -15.84 1.38 -20.41
CA ALA A 279 -17.19 1.55 -19.88
C ALA A 279 -17.19 2.19 -18.47
N ILE A 280 -16.38 3.23 -18.27
CA ILE A 280 -16.30 3.99 -17.01
C ILE A 280 -16.73 5.45 -17.19
N LYS A 281 -17.03 6.13 -16.09
CA LYS A 281 -17.33 7.55 -16.02
C LYS A 281 -16.86 8.10 -14.66
N PRO A 282 -16.29 9.30 -14.57
CA PRO A 282 -15.64 10.01 -15.68
C PRO A 282 -14.49 9.17 -16.27
N GLY A 283 -14.06 9.50 -17.48
CA GLY A 283 -13.20 8.63 -18.29
C GLY A 283 -13.95 7.95 -19.43
N LYS A 284 -13.17 7.45 -20.40
CA LYS A 284 -13.57 6.59 -21.52
C LYS A 284 -12.35 6.21 -22.36
N PRO A 285 -11.60 7.16 -22.96
CA PRO A 285 -10.40 6.80 -23.71
C PRO A 285 -9.26 6.45 -22.74
N PHE A 286 -8.50 5.42 -23.07
CA PHE A 286 -7.24 5.10 -22.42
C PHE A 286 -6.34 4.43 -23.44
N ALA A 287 -5.11 4.91 -23.60
CA ALA A 287 -4.13 4.26 -24.46
C ALA A 287 -3.17 3.46 -23.60
N PHE A 288 -2.91 2.22 -23.97
CA PHE A 288 -1.96 1.36 -23.27
C PHE A 288 -1.21 0.48 -24.24
N GLY A 289 0.08 0.30 -24.00
CA GLY A 289 0.89 -0.60 -24.80
C GLY A 289 2.36 -0.53 -24.47
N ARG A 290 3.18 -1.04 -25.38
CA ARG A 290 4.61 -1.19 -25.20
C ARG A 290 5.36 -0.34 -26.23
N LEU A 291 6.23 0.54 -25.76
CA LEU A 291 7.26 1.21 -26.57
C LEU A 291 8.44 0.26 -26.77
N HIS A 292 9.61 0.72 -27.23
CA HIS A 292 10.76 -0.16 -27.39
C HIS A 292 11.30 -0.67 -26.05
N ASN A 293 11.45 0.20 -25.05
CA ASN A 293 11.99 -0.14 -23.72
C ASN A 293 10.98 -0.01 -22.58
N ALA A 294 10.03 0.93 -22.68
CA ALA A 294 9.07 1.25 -21.63
C ALA A 294 7.64 0.78 -21.94
N TRP A 295 6.81 0.68 -20.90
CA TRP A 295 5.35 0.66 -21.04
C TRP A 295 4.82 2.07 -21.27
N PHE A 296 3.66 2.21 -21.92
CA PHE A 296 3.03 3.49 -22.16
C PHE A 296 1.60 3.54 -21.63
N CYS A 297 1.23 4.65 -21.01
CA CYS A 297 -0.14 4.99 -20.63
C CYS A 297 -0.52 6.39 -21.13
N GLY A 298 -1.53 6.48 -21.98
CA GLY A 298 -2.15 7.74 -22.40
C GLY A 298 -3.43 8.02 -21.62
N LEU A 299 -3.43 9.07 -20.81
CA LEU A 299 -4.57 9.49 -20.00
C LEU A 299 -5.51 10.43 -20.77
N PRO A 300 -6.82 10.45 -20.43
CA PRO A 300 -7.75 11.44 -20.99
C PRO A 300 -7.37 12.88 -20.62
N GLY A 301 -7.63 13.85 -21.50
CA GLY A 301 -7.32 15.26 -21.24
C GLY A 301 -8.18 15.93 -20.15
N ASN A 302 -9.37 15.41 -19.84
CA ASN A 302 -10.22 15.99 -18.78
C ASN A 302 -9.65 15.68 -17.39
N PRO A 303 -9.46 16.66 -16.50
CA PRO A 303 -8.75 16.47 -15.23
C PRO A 303 -9.30 15.36 -14.33
N VAL A 304 -10.61 15.32 -14.12
CA VAL A 304 -11.21 14.27 -13.28
C VAL A 304 -11.11 12.91 -13.97
N SER A 305 -11.18 12.87 -15.29
CA SER A 305 -11.04 11.63 -16.05
C SER A 305 -9.60 11.10 -15.99
N ALA A 306 -8.59 11.97 -16.10
CA ALA A 306 -7.19 11.62 -15.95
C ALA A 306 -6.92 11.01 -14.57
N THR A 307 -7.35 11.68 -13.49
CA THR A 307 -7.14 11.22 -12.12
C THR A 307 -7.85 9.89 -11.85
N VAL A 308 -9.12 9.73 -12.24
CA VAL A 308 -9.84 8.45 -12.06
C VAL A 308 -9.17 7.33 -12.87
N THR A 309 -8.76 7.60 -14.11
CA THR A 309 -8.10 6.60 -14.96
C THR A 309 -6.75 6.21 -14.39
N PHE A 310 -5.95 7.16 -13.93
CA PHE A 310 -4.69 6.89 -13.25
C PHE A 310 -4.91 6.03 -12.01
N TYR A 311 -5.85 6.43 -11.15
CA TYR A 311 -6.12 5.77 -9.87
C TYR A 311 -6.65 4.33 -10.07
N GLN A 312 -7.52 4.11 -11.04
CA GLN A 312 -8.15 2.80 -11.26
C GLN A 312 -7.31 1.86 -12.12
N LEU A 313 -6.44 2.36 -13.02
CA LEU A 313 -5.67 1.54 -13.95
C LEU A 313 -4.15 1.67 -13.78
N VAL A 314 -3.63 2.89 -13.77
CA VAL A 314 -2.17 3.09 -13.73
C VAL A 314 -1.59 2.74 -12.36
N GLN A 315 -2.30 3.01 -11.27
CA GLN A 315 -1.87 2.62 -9.92
C GLN A 315 -1.62 1.10 -9.79
N PRO A 316 -2.55 0.19 -10.15
CA PRO A 316 -2.27 -1.25 -10.12
C PRO A 316 -1.13 -1.66 -11.07
N LEU A 317 -1.00 -1.01 -12.23
CA LEU A 317 0.12 -1.26 -13.14
C LEU A 317 1.46 -0.90 -12.50
N ILE A 318 1.56 0.24 -11.81
CA ILE A 318 2.78 0.64 -11.08
C ILE A 318 3.10 -0.37 -9.99
N ALA A 319 2.09 -0.85 -9.25
CA ALA A 319 2.30 -1.90 -8.25
C ALA A 319 2.85 -3.19 -8.89
N ARG A 320 2.32 -3.59 -10.05
CA ARG A 320 2.80 -4.75 -10.82
C ARG A 320 4.24 -4.58 -11.30
N LEU A 321 4.55 -3.43 -11.91
CA LEU A 321 5.87 -3.12 -12.46
C LEU A 321 6.94 -2.92 -11.37
N SER A 322 6.57 -2.41 -10.20
CA SER A 322 7.51 -2.23 -9.07
C SER A 322 7.80 -3.52 -8.31
N GLY A 323 7.08 -4.62 -8.59
CA GLY A 323 7.20 -5.88 -7.88
C GLY A 323 6.40 -5.98 -6.58
N PHE A 324 5.46 -5.05 -6.33
CA PHE A 324 4.63 -5.04 -5.13
C PHE A 324 3.56 -6.16 -5.19
N SER A 325 3.93 -7.36 -4.74
CA SER A 325 3.11 -8.58 -4.86
C SER A 325 1.86 -8.57 -3.98
N GLN A 326 1.88 -7.79 -2.89
CA GLN A 326 0.79 -7.72 -1.92
C GLN A 326 -0.15 -6.54 -2.16
N TRP A 327 -0.07 -5.87 -3.30
CA TRP A 327 -1.00 -4.79 -3.63
C TRP A 327 -2.45 -5.26 -3.56
N ARG A 328 -3.32 -4.37 -3.09
CA ARG A 328 -4.76 -4.58 -3.00
C ARG A 328 -5.46 -3.32 -3.52
N ALA A 329 -6.56 -3.54 -4.25
CA ALA A 329 -7.44 -2.46 -4.62
C ALA A 329 -8.02 -1.79 -3.36
N PRO A 330 -8.37 -0.49 -3.43
CA PRO A 330 -9.01 0.21 -2.33
C PRO A 330 -10.29 -0.51 -1.85
N GLN A 331 -10.53 -0.46 -0.55
CA GLN A 331 -11.66 -1.15 0.06
C GLN A 331 -12.99 -0.54 -0.37
N ARG A 332 -13.95 -1.43 -0.66
CA ARG A 332 -15.33 -1.07 -0.99
C ARG A 332 -16.27 -1.45 0.14
N PHE A 333 -17.23 -0.58 0.44
CA PHE A 333 -18.25 -0.77 1.46
C PHE A 333 -19.63 -0.45 0.90
N HIS A 334 -20.66 -1.02 1.52
CA HIS A 334 -22.04 -0.61 1.26
C HIS A 334 -22.39 0.57 2.17
N ALA A 335 -22.98 1.61 1.57
CA ALA A 335 -23.41 2.80 2.27
C ALA A 335 -24.81 3.22 1.83
N LYS A 336 -25.55 3.88 2.72
CA LYS A 336 -26.82 4.54 2.38
C LYS A 336 -26.53 5.93 1.80
N THR A 337 -27.04 6.24 0.61
CA THR A 337 -26.87 7.59 0.06
C THR A 337 -27.83 8.57 0.72
N CYS A 338 -27.34 9.68 1.26
CA CYS A 338 -28.15 10.76 1.85
C CYS A 338 -28.73 11.71 0.79
N SER A 339 -28.27 11.58 -0.46
CA SER A 339 -28.62 12.47 -1.57
C SER A 339 -29.04 11.68 -2.81
N PRO A 340 -29.97 12.20 -3.63
CA PRO A 340 -30.27 11.59 -4.93
C PRO A 340 -29.06 11.73 -5.88
N LEU A 341 -28.74 10.66 -6.60
CA LEU A 341 -27.60 10.60 -7.53
C LEU A 341 -28.09 10.51 -8.97
N LYS A 342 -27.57 11.41 -9.81
CA LYS A 342 -27.82 11.38 -11.26
C LYS A 342 -26.88 10.38 -11.90
N LYS A 343 -27.41 9.32 -12.48
CA LYS A 343 -26.65 8.27 -13.16
C LYS A 343 -27.35 7.84 -14.44
N SER A 344 -26.56 7.56 -15.47
CA SER A 344 -27.00 7.02 -16.75
C SER A 344 -26.50 5.59 -16.90
N VAL A 345 -27.34 4.72 -17.46
CA VAL A 345 -27.03 3.31 -17.72
C VAL A 345 -25.88 3.20 -18.74
N GLY A 346 -25.08 2.13 -18.63
CA GLY A 346 -24.10 1.71 -19.63
C GLY A 346 -22.64 1.94 -19.26
N ARG A 347 -22.35 2.68 -18.18
CA ARG A 347 -20.98 2.90 -17.67
C ARG A 347 -20.93 2.86 -16.15
N LEU A 348 -19.87 2.27 -15.60
CA LEU A 348 -19.53 2.30 -14.18
C LEU A 348 -19.14 3.74 -13.81
N ASP A 349 -19.88 4.38 -12.90
CA ASP A 349 -19.70 5.81 -12.60
C ASP A 349 -19.02 5.98 -11.24
N PHE A 350 -17.77 6.44 -11.23
CA PHE A 350 -16.98 6.85 -10.08
C PHE A 350 -17.33 8.30 -9.72
N GLN A 351 -18.50 8.48 -9.11
CA GLN A 351 -18.88 9.78 -8.58
C GLN A 351 -18.08 10.07 -7.31
N ARG A 352 -17.84 11.34 -6.99
CA ARG A 352 -17.13 11.73 -5.78
C ARG A 352 -18.12 11.98 -4.65
N GLY A 353 -17.83 11.44 -3.48
CA GLY A 353 -18.72 11.48 -2.32
C GLY A 353 -17.98 11.75 -1.02
N ILE A 354 -18.77 12.10 -0.02
CA ILE A 354 -18.36 12.34 1.37
C ILE A 354 -19.00 11.21 2.19
N ALA A 355 -18.21 10.19 2.48
CA ALA A 355 -18.61 9.07 3.32
C ALA A 355 -18.39 9.41 4.79
N SER A 356 -19.36 9.02 5.63
CA SER A 356 -19.28 9.13 7.08
C SER A 356 -20.00 7.94 7.73
N ILE A 357 -19.77 7.74 9.02
CA ILE A 357 -20.53 6.78 9.83
C ILE A 357 -21.61 7.55 10.59
N ASN A 358 -22.84 7.06 10.59
CA ASN A 358 -23.96 7.66 11.33
C ASN A 358 -23.95 7.23 12.81
N GLU A 359 -24.89 7.76 13.61
CA GLU A 359 -25.02 7.46 15.04
C GLU A 359 -25.26 5.96 15.35
N ASN A 360 -25.78 5.20 14.38
CA ASN A 360 -26.03 3.76 14.49
C ASN A 360 -24.82 2.90 14.07
N GLY A 361 -23.68 3.52 13.71
CA GLY A 361 -22.50 2.81 13.24
C GLY A 361 -22.56 2.37 11.77
N GLU A 362 -23.52 2.88 10.98
CA GLU A 362 -23.70 2.51 9.57
C GLU A 362 -23.05 3.53 8.63
N TRP A 363 -22.49 3.03 7.51
CA TRP A 363 -21.96 3.90 6.47
C TRP A 363 -23.08 4.65 5.74
N GLN A 364 -22.87 5.95 5.58
CA GLN A 364 -23.67 6.82 4.74
C GLN A 364 -22.79 7.66 3.81
N VAL A 365 -23.35 8.14 2.70
CA VAL A 365 -22.60 8.96 1.74
C VAL A 365 -23.44 10.09 1.16
N THR A 366 -22.84 11.26 1.03
CA THR A 366 -23.43 12.42 0.35
C THR A 366 -22.62 12.75 -0.89
N THR A 367 -23.26 13.17 -1.99
CA THR A 367 -22.55 13.65 -3.18
C THR A 367 -21.66 14.85 -2.87
N SER A 368 -20.49 14.94 -3.50
CA SER A 368 -19.64 16.14 -3.46
C SER A 368 -20.20 17.33 -4.27
N GLY A 369 -21.45 17.25 -4.72
CA GLY A 369 -22.09 18.24 -5.60
C GLY A 369 -21.97 17.88 -7.08
N HIS A 370 -21.45 18.80 -7.90
CA HIS A 370 -21.40 18.64 -9.35
C HIS A 370 -20.36 17.59 -9.78
N GLN A 371 -20.81 16.58 -10.54
CA GLN A 371 -19.99 15.41 -10.92
C GLN A 371 -19.31 15.50 -12.29
N GLY A 372 -19.37 16.66 -12.95
CA GLY A 372 -18.75 16.91 -14.26
C GLY A 372 -17.24 16.60 -14.27
N SER A 373 -16.72 16.14 -15.41
CA SER A 373 -15.32 15.73 -15.56
C SER A 373 -14.31 16.88 -15.62
N HIS A 374 -14.80 18.11 -15.79
CA HIS A 374 -14.02 19.34 -15.80
C HIS A 374 -13.90 19.98 -14.41
N VAL A 375 -14.62 19.45 -13.39
CA VAL A 375 -14.71 20.06 -12.05
C VAL A 375 -13.83 19.32 -11.06
N TYR A 376 -12.56 19.74 -10.95
CA TYR A 376 -11.59 19.12 -10.05
C TYR A 376 -11.88 19.37 -8.57
N SER A 377 -12.59 20.46 -8.22
CA SER A 377 -12.91 20.81 -6.83
C SER A 377 -13.66 19.70 -6.07
N SER A 378 -14.36 18.82 -6.78
CA SER A 378 -15.01 17.64 -6.20
C SER A 378 -14.05 16.72 -5.44
N PHE A 379 -12.77 16.61 -5.84
CA PHE A 379 -11.78 15.81 -5.10
C PHE A 379 -11.33 16.45 -3.80
N SER A 380 -11.34 17.79 -3.70
CA SER A 380 -10.87 18.50 -2.52
C SER A 380 -11.77 18.31 -1.30
N VAL A 381 -13.04 17.97 -1.50
CA VAL A 381 -14.03 17.77 -0.43
C VAL A 381 -14.43 16.32 -0.26
N ALA A 382 -14.20 15.48 -1.27
CA ALA A 382 -14.55 14.07 -1.23
C ALA A 382 -13.50 13.25 -0.50
N ASN A 383 -13.95 12.14 0.10
CA ASN A 383 -13.08 11.15 0.74
C ASN A 383 -13.30 9.73 0.18
N CYS A 384 -14.19 9.60 -0.81
CA CYS A 384 -14.50 8.33 -1.46
C CYS A 384 -15.02 8.54 -2.89
N PHE A 385 -14.96 7.47 -3.68
CA PHE A 385 -15.82 7.30 -4.83
C PHE A 385 -17.13 6.65 -4.42
N ILE A 386 -18.26 7.11 -4.95
CA ILE A 386 -19.51 6.38 -5.03
C ILE A 386 -19.48 5.61 -6.34
N VAL A 387 -19.32 4.29 -6.27
CA VAL A 387 -19.13 3.41 -7.42
C VAL A 387 -20.50 2.89 -7.87
N LEU A 388 -21.12 3.61 -8.80
CA LEU A 388 -22.45 3.27 -9.31
C LEU A 388 -22.35 2.29 -10.46
N GLU A 389 -23.03 1.15 -10.32
CA GLU A 389 -22.94 -0.01 -11.20
C GLU A 389 -23.29 0.35 -12.65
N ARG A 390 -22.66 -0.38 -13.59
CA ARG A 390 -22.80 -0.12 -15.04
C ARG A 390 -24.26 -0.04 -15.48
N GLU A 391 -25.06 -1.02 -15.05
CA GLU A 391 -26.47 -1.16 -15.43
C GLU A 391 -27.42 -0.28 -14.60
N ARG A 392 -26.93 0.40 -13.56
CA ARG A 392 -27.77 1.20 -12.67
C ARG A 392 -28.19 2.53 -13.31
N GLY A 393 -29.44 2.92 -13.08
CA GLY A 393 -30.00 4.23 -13.43
C GLY A 393 -29.86 5.25 -12.30
N LYS A 394 -30.76 6.24 -12.26
CA LYS A 394 -30.82 7.22 -11.15
C LYS A 394 -30.99 6.52 -9.80
N VAL A 395 -30.43 7.12 -8.74
CA VAL A 395 -30.49 6.58 -7.38
C VAL A 395 -31.19 7.60 -6.47
N ALA A 396 -32.19 7.18 -5.72
CA ALA A 396 -32.88 7.96 -4.71
C ALA A 396 -32.10 7.99 -3.38
N ALA A 397 -32.38 9.01 -2.55
CA ALA A 397 -31.87 9.03 -1.18
C ALA A 397 -32.40 7.82 -0.38
N GLY A 398 -31.57 7.26 0.49
CA GLY A 398 -31.84 6.05 1.29
C GLY A 398 -31.55 4.72 0.57
N GLU A 399 -31.24 4.75 -0.73
CA GLU A 399 -30.78 3.55 -1.42
C GLU A 399 -29.38 3.15 -0.99
N THR A 400 -29.09 1.85 -1.05
CA THR A 400 -27.75 1.33 -0.83
C THR A 400 -26.91 1.50 -2.09
N VAL A 401 -25.70 2.03 -1.93
CA VAL A 401 -24.68 2.21 -2.98
C VAL A 401 -23.36 1.61 -2.52
N THR A 402 -22.47 1.34 -3.47
CA THR A 402 -21.09 0.96 -3.15
C THR A 402 -20.25 2.23 -3.06
N ILE A 403 -19.48 2.36 -1.98
CA ILE A 403 -18.44 3.39 -1.83
C ILE A 403 -17.06 2.75 -1.85
N GLU A 404 -16.08 3.44 -2.40
CA GLU A 404 -14.67 3.08 -2.41
C GLU A 404 -13.89 4.20 -1.76
N LEU A 405 -13.32 3.96 -0.58
CA LEU A 405 -12.61 5.01 0.16
C LEU A 405 -11.34 5.44 -0.59
N PHE A 406 -11.03 6.73 -0.58
CA PHE A 406 -9.76 7.23 -1.11
C PHE A 406 -8.60 6.67 -0.27
N ASN A 407 -7.58 6.16 -0.96
CA ASN A 407 -6.30 5.80 -0.35
C ASN A 407 -5.42 7.05 -0.17
N SER A 408 -4.18 6.84 0.27
CA SER A 408 -3.20 7.91 0.54
C SER A 408 -2.92 8.82 -0.66
N LEU A 409 -3.24 8.44 -1.89
CA LEU A 409 -3.05 9.30 -3.06
C LEU A 409 -3.94 10.54 -3.01
N LEU A 410 -5.22 10.35 -2.71
CA LEU A 410 -6.25 11.40 -2.75
C LEU A 410 -6.76 11.82 -1.37
N LYS A 411 -6.43 11.07 -0.32
CA LYS A 411 -6.75 11.42 1.06
C LYS A 411 -5.72 12.42 1.61
N SER A 412 -6.21 13.49 2.24
CA SER A 412 -5.42 14.28 3.20
C SER A 412 -5.36 13.50 4.49
N GLU A 413 -4.15 13.19 4.98
CA GLU A 413 -3.97 12.42 6.22
C GLU A 413 -4.70 13.03 7.43
#